data_AF-A0A6N9NQQ9-F1
#
_entry.id   AF-A0A6N9NQQ9-F1
#
_cell.length_a   1.000
_cell.length_b   1.000
_cell.length_c   1.000
_cell.angle_alpha   90.00
_cell.angle_beta   90.00
_cell.angle_gamma   90.00
#
_symmetry.space_group_name_H-M   'P 1'
#
loop_
_entity.id
_entity.type
_entity.pdbx_description
1 polymer ?
#
loop_
_entity_poly.entity_id
_entity_poly.type
_entity_poly.pdbx_seq_one_letter_code
_entity_poly.pdbx_strand_id
1 'polypeptide(L)'
;MQENDTVYLLANVSACMVWQVEMNHLFKKNDTIYVETYLNGDFIDSSNSYLAKVPYVITLTDSLNFENLFTYLDLKNINDEKINSNVITVIHNLDTVKYYSNGLGDHLYNIEYYNSIKRRIYPNASIYQPIELIQPPIPDSANNNLNLIK
;
A
#
# COMPACT_ATOMS: atom_id res chain seq x y z
N MET A 1 -5.65 0.24 21.39
CA MET A 1 -4.88 1.48 21.57
C MET A 1 -5.58 2.37 22.59
N GLN A 2 -4.87 2.73 23.64
CA GLN A 2 -5.21 3.75 24.63
C GLN A 2 -4.77 5.14 24.12
N GLU A 3 -5.15 6.19 24.85
CA GLU A 3 -4.77 7.56 24.50
C GLU A 3 -3.24 7.74 24.54
N ASN A 4 -2.66 8.39 23.53
CA ASN A 4 -1.21 8.53 23.31
C ASN A 4 -0.47 7.22 22.99
N ASP A 5 -1.16 6.08 22.82
CA ASP A 5 -0.53 4.90 22.24
C ASP A 5 -0.14 5.16 20.79
N THR A 6 1.00 4.62 20.42
CA THR A 6 1.53 4.65 19.06
C THR A 6 1.81 3.23 18.57
N VAL A 7 1.29 2.91 17.39
CA VAL A 7 1.63 1.70 16.63
C VAL A 7 2.36 2.12 15.36
N TYR A 8 3.50 1.50 15.09
CA TYR A 8 4.19 1.61 13.81
C TYR A 8 3.90 0.37 12.97
N LEU A 9 3.49 0.59 11.73
CA LEU A 9 3.26 -0.46 10.76
C LEU A 9 4.19 -0.23 9.57
N LEU A 10 5.20 -1.09 9.45
CA LEU A 10 6.13 -1.09 8.32
C LEU A 10 5.61 -2.09 7.28
N ALA A 11 5.29 -1.60 6.09
CA ALA A 11 4.90 -2.41 4.96
C ALA A 11 6.04 -2.48 3.96
N ASN A 12 6.44 -3.70 3.58
CA ASN A 12 7.28 -3.92 2.43
C ASN A 12 6.38 -4.17 1.21
N VAL A 13 6.31 -3.17 0.34
CA VAL A 13 5.53 -3.21 -0.90
C VAL A 13 6.43 -3.31 -2.13
N SER A 14 7.66 -3.79 -1.93
CA SER A 14 8.61 -4.08 -3.00
C SER A 14 8.09 -5.23 -3.86
N ALA A 15 8.19 -5.11 -5.17
CA ALA A 15 7.79 -6.16 -6.09
C ALA A 15 8.73 -6.21 -7.29
N CYS A 16 9.09 -7.43 -7.71
CA CYS A 16 10.00 -7.67 -8.82
C CYS A 16 11.35 -6.94 -8.65
N MET A 17 11.63 -5.93 -9.49
CA MET A 17 12.86 -5.12 -9.44
C MET A 17 12.65 -3.75 -8.78
N VAL A 18 11.48 -3.50 -8.19
CA VAL A 18 11.13 -2.24 -7.55
C VAL A 18 11.22 -2.40 -6.04
N TRP A 19 12.05 -1.58 -5.41
CA TRP A 19 12.11 -1.47 -3.96
C TRP A 19 11.20 -0.34 -3.47
N GLN A 20 10.32 -0.66 -2.52
CA GLN A 20 9.47 0.31 -1.83
C GLN A 20 9.08 -0.20 -0.44
N VAL A 21 9.17 0.69 0.55
CA VAL A 21 8.72 0.46 1.92
C VAL A 21 7.91 1.66 2.40
N GLU A 22 6.95 1.38 3.27
CA GLU A 22 6.10 2.39 3.87
C GLU A 22 6.08 2.24 5.39
N MET A 23 6.14 3.34 6.11
CA MET A 23 5.96 3.36 7.55
C MET A 23 4.69 4.15 7.87
N ASN A 24 3.70 3.45 8.40
CA ASN A 24 2.49 4.04 8.92
C ASN A 24 2.66 4.28 10.41
N HIS A 25 2.43 5.50 10.84
CA HIS A 25 2.37 5.91 12.22
C HIS A 25 0.91 6.05 12.62
N LEU A 26 0.40 5.08 13.37
CA LEU A 26 -0.95 5.11 13.92
C LEU A 26 -0.87 5.58 15.37
N PHE A 27 -1.64 6.60 15.73
CA PHE A 27 -1.68 7.10 17.10
C PHE A 27 -3.06 7.57 17.49
N LYS A 28 -3.42 7.37 18.76
CA LYS A 28 -4.71 7.78 19.30
C LYS A 28 -4.62 9.15 19.97
N LYS A 29 -5.49 10.06 19.57
CA LYS A 29 -5.66 11.38 20.19
C LYS A 29 -7.14 11.78 20.23
N ASN A 30 -7.62 12.22 21.38
CA ASN A 30 -9.02 12.66 21.60
C ASN A 30 -10.04 11.63 21.08
N ASP A 31 -9.87 10.36 21.45
CA ASP A 31 -10.71 9.24 20.98
C ASP A 31 -10.72 8.98 19.47
N THR A 32 -9.84 9.64 18.71
CA THR A 32 -9.66 9.41 17.27
C THR A 32 -8.31 8.76 17.01
N ILE A 33 -8.27 7.71 16.19
CA ILE A 33 -7.03 7.18 15.65
C ILE A 33 -6.68 7.98 14.41
N TYR A 34 -5.44 8.45 14.34
CA TYR A 34 -4.87 9.10 13.17
C TYR A 34 -3.81 8.21 12.55
N VAL A 35 -3.66 8.35 11.23
CA VAL A 35 -2.58 7.71 10.48
C VAL A 35 -1.79 8.77 9.73
N GLU A 36 -0.49 8.67 9.83
CA GLU A 36 0.50 9.41 9.05
C GLU A 36 1.37 8.38 8.32
N THR A 37 1.77 8.63 7.08
CA THR A 37 2.55 7.66 6.30
C THR A 37 3.80 8.30 5.74
N TYR A 38 4.92 7.62 5.98
CA TYR A 38 6.19 7.88 5.34
C TYR A 38 6.45 6.83 4.25
N LEU A 39 6.92 7.27 3.09
CA LEU A 39 7.18 6.48 1.90
C LEU A 39 8.66 6.56 1.56
N ASN A 40 9.24 5.43 1.16
CA ASN A 40 10.60 5.37 0.66
C ASN A 40 10.71 4.30 -0.43
N GLY A 41 11.40 4.57 -1.52
CA GLY A 41 11.44 3.65 -2.66
C GLY A 41 12.09 4.25 -3.90
N ASP A 42 12.34 3.40 -4.89
CA ASP A 42 13.02 3.77 -6.15
C ASP A 42 12.31 4.88 -6.93
N PHE A 43 10.98 4.97 -6.81
CA PHE A 43 10.13 5.93 -7.54
C PHE A 43 9.43 6.93 -6.62
N ILE A 44 9.89 7.06 -5.38
CA ILE A 44 9.34 8.02 -4.41
C ILE A 44 10.19 9.29 -4.46
N ASP A 45 9.61 10.39 -4.93
CA ASP A 45 10.24 11.70 -4.75
C ASP A 45 10.29 12.05 -3.25
N SER A 46 11.44 12.53 -2.80
CA SER A 46 11.65 13.15 -1.49
C SER A 46 10.53 14.13 -1.10
N SER A 47 9.99 14.91 -2.05
CA SER A 47 8.90 15.86 -1.80
C SER A 47 7.56 15.18 -1.48
N ASN A 48 7.38 13.93 -1.90
CA ASN A 48 6.19 13.10 -1.69
C ASN A 48 6.43 11.97 -0.69
N SER A 49 7.56 11.99 0.03
CA SER A 49 7.92 10.96 1.02
C SER A 49 7.02 10.98 2.26
N TYR A 50 6.24 12.04 2.48
CA TYR A 50 5.29 12.14 3.60
C TYR A 50 3.88 12.40 3.09
N LEU A 51 2.94 11.58 3.56
CA LEU A 51 1.51 11.81 3.37
C LEU A 51 0.92 12.45 4.62
N ALA A 52 -0.04 13.35 4.40
CA ALA A 52 -0.68 14.10 5.48
C ALA A 52 -1.28 13.17 6.55
N LYS A 53 -1.31 13.67 7.78
CA LYS A 53 -2.05 13.03 8.87
C LYS A 53 -3.55 13.07 8.56
N VAL A 54 -4.20 11.91 8.58
CA VAL A 54 -5.66 11.77 8.35
C VAL A 54 -6.31 10.94 9.46
N PRO A 55 -7.59 11.20 9.80
CA PRO A 55 -8.32 10.34 10.73
C PRO A 55 -8.53 8.96 10.09
N TYR A 56 -8.20 7.91 10.84
CA TYR A 56 -8.46 6.53 10.46
C TYR A 56 -9.81 6.12 11.04
N VAL A 57 -10.84 6.12 10.19
CA VAL A 57 -12.22 5.83 10.58
C VAL A 57 -12.61 4.47 10.04
N ILE A 58 -12.94 3.55 10.94
CA ILE A 58 -13.46 2.22 10.60
C ILE A 58 -14.96 2.21 10.84
N THR A 59 -15.74 1.71 9.88
CA THR A 59 -17.16 1.41 10.09
C THR A 59 -17.35 -0.07 10.44
N LEU A 60 -18.42 -0.42 11.15
CA LEU A 60 -18.66 -1.81 11.58
C LEU A 60 -18.75 -2.83 10.43
N THR A 61 -19.06 -2.37 9.22
CA THR A 61 -19.14 -3.19 8.01
C THR A 61 -17.89 -3.07 7.13
N ASP A 62 -16.86 -2.37 7.58
CA ASP A 62 -15.65 -2.17 6.80
C ASP A 62 -14.81 -3.44 6.80
N SER A 63 -14.72 -4.10 5.64
CA SER A 63 -13.84 -5.25 5.46
C SER A 63 -12.39 -4.87 5.12
N LEU A 64 -12.12 -3.66 4.63
CA LEU A 64 -10.79 -3.20 4.17
C LEU A 64 -10.17 -2.25 5.18
N ASN A 65 -9.71 -2.82 6.29
CA ASN A 65 -9.05 -2.14 7.40
C ASN A 65 -7.82 -2.95 7.87
N PHE A 66 -6.95 -2.33 8.66
CA PHE A 66 -5.73 -2.97 9.16
C PHE A 66 -6.01 -4.15 10.10
N GLU A 67 -7.06 -4.08 10.92
CA GLU A 67 -7.46 -5.13 11.84
C GLU A 67 -7.81 -6.43 11.11
N ASN A 68 -8.52 -6.34 9.99
CA ASN A 68 -8.84 -7.47 9.13
C ASN A 68 -7.61 -7.97 8.37
N LEU A 69 -6.73 -7.06 7.94
CA LEU A 69 -5.45 -7.47 7.34
C LEU A 69 -4.62 -8.29 8.35
N PHE A 70 -4.50 -7.85 9.60
CA PHE A 70 -3.76 -8.58 10.62
C PHE A 70 -4.43 -9.90 10.99
N THR A 71 -5.76 -9.92 11.13
CA THR A 71 -6.52 -11.16 11.36
C THR A 71 -6.27 -12.17 10.23
N TYR A 72 -6.25 -11.71 8.98
CA TYR A 72 -5.94 -12.54 7.82
C TYR A 72 -4.49 -13.04 7.84
N LEU A 73 -3.52 -12.16 8.13
CA LEU A 73 -2.11 -12.52 8.18
C LEU A 73 -1.82 -13.49 9.33
N ASP A 74 -2.43 -13.33 10.50
CA ASP A 74 -2.31 -14.25 11.64
C ASP A 74 -2.75 -15.67 11.28
N LEU A 75 -3.88 -15.81 10.57
CA LEU A 75 -4.37 -17.11 10.11
C LEU A 75 -3.45 -17.78 9.09
N LYS A 76 -2.71 -16.98 8.30
CA LYS A 76 -1.82 -17.45 7.24
C LYS A 76 -0.36 -17.55 7.63
N ASN A 77 0.03 -17.07 8.81
CA ASN A 77 1.40 -17.07 9.28
C ASN A 77 1.82 -18.50 9.65
N ILE A 78 2.02 -19.34 8.63
CA ILE A 78 2.49 -20.71 8.76
C ILE A 78 3.99 -20.64 9.01
N ASN A 79 4.42 -21.21 10.14
CA ASN A 79 5.76 -21.03 10.73
C ASN A 79 6.94 -21.57 9.89
N ASP A 80 6.71 -22.27 8.76
CA ASP A 80 7.72 -23.19 8.22
C ASP A 80 8.33 -22.87 6.85
N GLU A 81 7.90 -21.84 6.11
CA GLU A 81 8.58 -21.46 4.86
C GLU A 81 8.76 -19.95 4.76
N LYS A 82 9.70 -19.44 5.57
CA LYS A 82 10.09 -18.02 5.55
C LYS A 82 10.85 -17.73 4.27
N ILE A 83 10.19 -17.08 3.31
CA ILE A 83 10.92 -16.29 2.34
C ILE A 83 11.53 -15.10 3.08
N ASN A 84 12.78 -14.75 2.76
CA ASN A 84 13.65 -13.86 3.54
C ASN A 84 13.19 -12.39 3.67
N SER A 85 11.95 -12.05 3.33
CA SER A 85 11.41 -10.71 3.52
C SER A 85 10.00 -10.74 4.11
N ASN A 86 9.84 -10.07 5.25
CA ASN A 86 8.56 -9.80 5.86
C ASN A 86 7.75 -8.82 4.99
N VAL A 87 6.46 -9.09 4.81
CA VAL A 87 5.56 -8.17 4.10
C VAL A 87 5.08 -7.06 5.01
N ILE A 88 4.80 -7.38 6.27
CA ILE A 88 4.32 -6.44 7.27
C ILE A 88 5.07 -6.65 8.58
N THR A 89 5.50 -5.56 9.22
CA THR A 89 5.94 -5.54 10.62
C THR A 89 5.08 -4.58 11.40
N VAL A 90 4.54 -5.04 12.52
CA VAL A 90 3.80 -4.21 13.48
C VAL A 90 4.66 -4.05 14.73
N ILE A 91 4.88 -2.82 15.14
CA ILE A 91 5.64 -2.45 16.34
C ILE A 91 4.72 -1.65 17.26
N HIS A 92 4.56 -2.12 18.48
CA HIS A 92 3.79 -1.42 19.52
C HIS A 92 4.61 -1.47 20.81
N ASN A 93 5.03 -0.30 21.30
CA ASN A 93 5.99 -0.20 22.40
C ASN A 93 7.28 -1.00 22.10
N LEU A 94 7.59 -2.03 22.90
CA LEU A 94 8.75 -2.90 22.73
C LEU A 94 8.40 -4.21 21.99
N ASP A 95 7.13 -4.45 21.71
CA ASP A 95 6.67 -5.67 21.05
C ASP A 95 6.73 -5.50 19.53
N THR A 96 7.19 -6.55 18.84
CA THR A 96 7.28 -6.58 17.39
C THR A 96 6.71 -7.89 16.86
N VAL A 97 5.73 -7.77 15.96
CA VAL A 97 5.15 -8.89 15.21
C VAL A 97 5.54 -8.74 13.74
N LYS A 98 6.01 -9.83 13.13
CA LYS A 98 6.40 -9.86 11.71
C LYS A 98 5.55 -10.90 10.99
N TYR A 99 5.01 -10.49 9.86
CA TYR A 99 4.24 -11.32 8.95
C TYR A 99 5.03 -11.53 7.67
N TYR A 100 5.10 -12.78 7.23
CA TYR A 100 5.84 -13.20 6.04
C TYR A 100 4.86 -13.61 4.95
N SER A 101 5.30 -13.56 3.70
CA SER A 101 4.54 -14.07 2.57
C SER A 101 5.05 -15.44 2.14
N ASN A 102 4.13 -16.29 1.69
CA ASN A 102 4.43 -17.59 1.08
C ASN A 102 4.46 -17.51 -0.45
N GLY A 103 5.62 -17.18 -1.00
CA GLY A 103 5.84 -17.03 -2.44
C GLY A 103 5.51 -15.63 -2.95
N LEU A 104 5.86 -15.39 -4.22
CA LEU A 104 5.59 -14.11 -4.88
C LEU A 104 4.08 -13.84 -5.02
N GLY A 105 3.28 -14.86 -5.33
CA GLY A 105 1.83 -14.70 -5.50
C GLY A 105 1.14 -14.22 -4.22
N ASP A 106 1.50 -14.81 -3.08
CA ASP A 106 1.01 -14.36 -1.77
C ASP A 106 1.49 -12.96 -1.42
N HIS A 107 2.76 -12.66 -1.71
CA HIS A 107 3.33 -11.34 -1.49
C HIS A 107 2.57 -10.24 -2.25
N LEU A 108 2.33 -10.44 -3.55
CA LEU A 108 1.56 -9.51 -4.38
C LEU A 108 0.11 -9.37 -3.90
N TYR A 109 -0.52 -10.45 -3.44
CA TYR A 109 -1.86 -10.39 -2.87
C TYR A 109 -1.91 -9.55 -1.59
N ASN A 110 -0.94 -9.75 -0.69
CA ASN A 110 -0.83 -8.98 0.56
C ASN A 110 -0.58 -7.49 0.28
N ILE A 111 0.27 -7.16 -0.71
CA ILE A 111 0.49 -5.79 -1.17
C ILE A 111 -0.81 -5.18 -1.70
N GLU A 112 -1.58 -5.89 -2.51
CA GLU A 112 -2.82 -5.35 -3.09
C GLU A 112 -3.92 -5.14 -2.04
N TYR A 113 -4.01 -6.04 -1.05
CA TYR A 113 -4.90 -5.83 0.10
C TYR A 113 -4.49 -4.56 0.85
N TYR A 114 -3.20 -4.44 1.20
CA TYR A 114 -2.66 -3.27 1.88
C TYR A 114 -2.94 -1.99 1.09
N ASN A 115 -2.64 -1.95 -0.22
CA ASN A 115 -2.91 -0.81 -1.09
C ASN A 115 -4.40 -0.46 -1.17
N SER A 116 -5.28 -1.45 -1.07
CA SER A 116 -6.73 -1.21 -1.01
C SER A 116 -7.16 -0.47 0.25
N ILE A 117 -6.52 -0.74 1.40
CA ILE A 117 -6.69 0.05 2.62
C ILE A 117 -6.14 1.47 2.41
N LYS A 118 -4.93 1.58 1.83
CA LYS A 118 -4.27 2.87 1.57
C LYS A 118 -5.07 3.78 0.65
N ARG A 119 -5.72 3.27 -0.39
CA ARG A 119 -6.64 4.03 -1.26
C ARG A 119 -7.80 4.67 -0.49
N ARG A 120 -8.29 4.03 0.58
CA ARG A 120 -9.37 4.58 1.40
C ARG A 120 -8.87 5.64 2.37
N ILE A 121 -7.70 5.41 2.97
CA ILE A 121 -7.05 6.36 3.87
C ILE A 121 -6.62 7.61 3.10
N TYR A 122 -6.09 7.44 1.89
CA TYR A 122 -5.50 8.47 1.04
C TYR A 122 -6.11 8.47 -0.37
N PRO A 123 -7.40 8.82 -0.53
CA PRO A 123 -8.10 8.74 -1.82
C PRO A 123 -7.54 9.68 -2.89
N ASN A 124 -6.82 10.73 -2.50
CA ASN A 124 -6.25 11.71 -3.42
C ASN A 124 -4.73 11.53 -3.63
N ALA A 125 -4.10 10.55 -2.98
CA ALA A 125 -2.68 10.29 -3.18
C ALA A 125 -2.49 9.44 -4.45
N SER A 126 -1.90 10.05 -5.48
CA SER A 126 -1.71 9.44 -6.80
C SER A 126 -0.96 8.11 -6.76
N ILE A 127 -0.04 7.92 -5.81
CA ILE A 127 0.72 6.68 -5.63
C ILE A 127 -0.16 5.43 -5.39
N TYR A 128 -1.33 5.61 -4.77
CA TYR A 128 -2.26 4.49 -4.54
C TYR A 128 -3.34 4.38 -5.61
N GLN A 129 -3.47 5.38 -6.47
CA GLN A 129 -4.47 5.35 -7.52
C GLN A 129 -4.03 4.43 -8.67
N PRO A 130 -4.96 3.75 -9.34
CA PRO A 130 -4.65 3.04 -10.57
C PRO A 130 -3.95 4.00 -11.54
N ILE A 131 -2.90 3.53 -12.19
CA ILE A 131 -2.30 4.28 -13.30
C ILE A 131 -3.40 4.40 -14.37
N GLU A 132 -3.84 5.61 -14.66
CA GLU A 132 -4.67 5.84 -15.83
C GLU A 132 -3.86 5.39 -17.04
N LEU A 133 -4.30 4.31 -17.69
CA LEU A 133 -3.70 3.88 -18.93
C LEU A 133 -3.93 5.02 -19.93
N ILE A 134 -2.86 5.74 -20.26
CA ILE A 134 -2.85 6.65 -21.39
C ILE A 134 -3.28 5.79 -22.57
N GLN A 135 -4.46 6.08 -23.14
CA GLN A 135 -4.94 5.31 -24.28
C GLN A 135 -3.84 5.35 -25.35
N PRO A 136 -3.49 4.20 -25.96
CA PRO A 136 -2.51 4.21 -27.03
C PRO A 136 -2.96 5.23 -28.08
N PRO A 137 -2.03 6.02 -28.66
CA PRO A 137 -2.39 7.01 -29.66
C PRO A 137 -3.21 6.33 -30.75
N ILE A 138 -4.38 6.91 -31.06
CA ILE A 138 -5.22 6.46 -32.17
C ILE A 138 -4.30 6.50 -33.41
N PRO A 139 -4.11 5.39 -34.14
CA PRO A 139 -3.31 5.41 -35.36
C PRO A 139 -3.89 6.47 -36.27
N ASP A 140 -3.08 7.42 -36.72
CA ASP A 140 -3.49 8.44 -37.69
C ASP A 140 -4.20 7.72 -38.83
N SER A 141 -5.50 7.95 -38.95
CA SER A 141 -6.29 7.39 -40.05
C SER A 141 -5.62 7.83 -41.33
N ALA A 142 -5.17 6.84 -42.10
CA ALA A 142 -4.46 6.99 -43.35
C ALA A 142 -4.96 8.20 -44.16
N ASN A 143 -4.06 9.18 -44.36
CA ASN A 143 -4.16 10.09 -45.49
C ASN A 143 -3.94 9.25 -46.77
N ASN A 144 -4.98 8.54 -47.19
CA ASN A 144 -5.11 7.96 -48.51
C ASN A 144 -5.33 9.08 -49.53
N ASN A 145 -4.32 9.91 -49.75
CA ASN A 145 -4.18 10.68 -50.98
C ASN A 145 -3.20 9.96 -51.89
N LEU A 146 -3.70 8.87 -52.49
CA LEU A 146 -3.16 8.31 -53.73
C LEU A 146 -3.30 9.39 -54.82
N ASN A 147 -2.28 10.23 -54.96
CA ASN A 147 -2.08 11.01 -56.17
C ASN A 147 -1.73 10.04 -57.30
N LEU A 148 -2.75 9.63 -58.04
CA LEU A 148 -2.63 9.05 -59.38
C LEU A 148 -2.00 10.10 -60.30
N ILE A 149 -0.71 9.95 -60.58
CA ILE A 149 -0.02 10.65 -61.67
C ILE A 149 -0.42 9.96 -62.97
N LYS A 150 -1.05 10.72 -63.87
CA LYS A 150 -1.24 10.39 -65.29
C LYS A 150 -0.04 10.82 -66.10
#